data_AF-A0A9E2F1A3-F1
#
_entry.id   AF-A0A9E2F1A3-F1
#
_cell.length_a   1.000
_cell.length_b   1.000
_cell.length_c   1.000
_cell.angle_alpha   90.00
_cell.angle_beta   90.00
_cell.angle_gamma   90.00
#
_symmetry.space_group_name_H-M   'P 1'
#
loop_
_entity.id
_entity.type
_entity.pdbx_description
1 polymer ?
#
loop_
_entity_poly.entity_id
_entity_poly.type
_entity_poly.pdbx_seq_one_letter_code
_entity_poly.pdbx_strand_id
1 'polypeptide(L)'
;IVEVAEGLLRHSFSADQAVLVLFEYSDGEFEGLTTHDRFLRTIGRDDKRLRPFKTFLDSGEPRCGRIRDAQREFLFADDADDMGSAALVPLGENAAAGFLAIGSRDADYFNPTMSMDFLARLGDLLGCALAVR
;
A
#
# COMPACT_ATOMS: atom_id res chain seq x y z
N ILE A 1 -6.26 13.68 -5.48
CA ILE A 1 -5.06 12.81 -5.66
C ILE A 1 -5.36 11.39 -5.22
N VAL A 2 -5.81 11.15 -3.98
CA VAL A 2 -6.17 9.80 -3.50
C VAL A 2 -7.21 9.11 -4.39
N GLU A 3 -8.31 9.77 -4.74
CA GLU A 3 -9.33 9.22 -5.66
C GLU A 3 -8.77 8.90 -7.06
N VAL A 4 -7.88 9.75 -7.58
CA VAL A 4 -7.24 9.54 -8.89
C VAL A 4 -6.28 8.37 -8.83
N ALA A 5 -5.52 8.23 -7.74
CA ALA A 5 -4.65 7.10 -7.51
C ALA A 5 -5.45 5.80 -7.41
N GLU A 6 -6.58 5.79 -6.68
CA GLU A 6 -7.48 4.64 -6.63
C GLU A 6 -7.94 4.22 -8.03
N GLY A 7 -8.45 5.17 -8.81
CA GLY A 7 -8.93 4.90 -10.17
C GLY A 7 -7.84 4.35 -11.09
N LEU A 8 -6.65 4.95 -11.09
CA LEU A 8 -5.54 4.51 -11.93
C LEU A 8 -5.02 3.13 -11.53
N LEU A 9 -4.87 2.86 -10.23
CA LEU A 9 -4.31 1.59 -9.76
C LEU A 9 -5.23 0.40 -10.07
N ARG A 10 -6.54 0.56 -9.90
CA ARG A 10 -7.51 -0.49 -10.25
C ARG A 10 -7.49 -0.83 -11.75
N HIS A 11 -7.27 0.16 -12.62
CA HIS A 11 -7.28 -0.05 -14.07
C HIS A 11 -5.91 -0.46 -14.65
N SER A 12 -4.80 0.06 -14.12
CA SER A 12 -3.47 -0.14 -14.70
C SER A 12 -2.73 -1.38 -14.19
N PHE A 13 -3.11 -1.94 -13.04
CA PHE A 13 -2.42 -3.08 -12.44
C PHE A 13 -3.23 -4.39 -12.44
N SER A 14 -4.41 -4.43 -13.08
CA SER A 14 -5.36 -5.55 -12.98
C SER A 14 -5.55 -6.02 -11.53
N ALA A 15 -5.48 -5.08 -10.59
CA ALA A 15 -5.48 -5.37 -9.16
C ALA A 15 -6.87 -5.78 -8.72
N ASP A 16 -6.97 -6.89 -7.98
CA ASP A 16 -8.23 -7.27 -7.35
C ASP A 16 -8.55 -6.31 -6.20
N GLN A 17 -7.52 -5.94 -5.43
CA GLN A 17 -7.62 -4.95 -4.36
C GLN A 17 -6.40 -4.02 -4.34
N ALA A 18 -6.61 -2.79 -3.90
CA ALA A 18 -5.52 -1.85 -3.64
C ALA A 18 -5.84 -1.06 -2.36
N VAL A 19 -4.83 -0.84 -1.53
CA VAL A 19 -4.95 -0.15 -0.25
C VAL A 19 -3.76 0.79 -0.07
N LEU A 20 -4.05 2.08 0.05
CA LEU A 20 -3.13 3.13 0.40
C LEU A 20 -3.09 3.30 1.91
N VAL A 21 -1.96 2.95 2.53
CA VAL A 21 -1.73 3.12 3.96
C VAL A 21 -0.88 4.36 4.19
N LEU A 22 -1.44 5.39 4.84
CA LEU A 22 -0.74 6.63 5.15
C LEU A 22 -0.41 6.72 6.64
N PHE A 23 0.77 7.25 6.94
CA PHE A 23 1.16 7.52 8.31
C PHE A 23 0.66 8.88 8.77
N GLU A 24 -0.04 8.88 9.89
CA GLU A 24 -0.60 10.07 10.52
C GLU A 24 0.37 10.57 11.59
N TYR A 25 0.82 11.82 11.45
CA TYR A 25 1.78 12.47 12.35
C TYR A 25 1.11 13.52 13.25
N SER A 26 -0.09 13.97 12.88
CA SER A 26 -0.93 14.85 13.67
C SER A 26 -2.39 14.42 13.60
N ASP A 27 -3.12 14.53 14.71
CA ASP A 27 -4.54 14.14 14.76
C ASP A 27 -5.35 14.91 13.71
N GLY A 28 -6.03 14.18 12.83
CA GLY A 28 -6.90 14.78 11.82
C GLY A 28 -6.16 15.30 10.59
N GLU A 29 -4.89 14.93 10.38
CA GLU A 29 -4.12 15.28 9.17
C GLU A 29 -4.83 14.85 7.87
N PHE A 30 -5.64 13.79 7.98
CA PHE A 30 -6.40 13.22 6.87
C PHE A 30 -7.92 13.34 7.07
N GLU A 31 -8.38 14.14 8.05
CA GLU A 31 -9.80 14.36 8.33
C GLU A 31 -10.48 15.01 7.11
N GLY A 32 -11.50 14.37 6.56
CA GLY A 32 -12.20 14.83 5.34
C GLY A 32 -11.71 14.22 4.03
N LEU A 33 -10.74 13.30 4.03
CA LEU A 33 -10.53 12.40 2.90
C LEU A 33 -11.69 11.39 2.81
N THR A 34 -12.75 11.75 2.09
CA THR A 34 -13.82 10.80 1.71
C THR A 34 -13.28 9.87 0.64
N THR A 35 -12.73 8.74 1.04
CA THR A 35 -12.39 7.64 0.14
C THR A 35 -13.46 6.56 0.29
N HIS A 36 -13.77 5.81 -0.78
CA HIS A 36 -14.52 4.57 -0.63
C HIS A 36 -13.84 3.73 0.46
N ASP A 37 -14.55 3.37 1.53
CA ASP A 37 -14.05 2.90 2.85
C ASP A 37 -12.93 1.84 2.87
N ARG A 38 -12.53 1.29 1.72
CA ARG A 38 -11.57 0.20 1.56
C ARG A 38 -10.21 0.62 0.98
N PHE A 39 -10.10 1.74 0.26
CA PHE A 39 -8.84 2.10 -0.41
C PHE A 39 -7.87 2.87 0.49
N LEU A 40 -8.33 3.73 1.40
CA LEU A 40 -7.44 4.53 2.26
C LEU A 40 -7.47 4.01 3.69
N ARG A 41 -6.28 3.84 4.29
CA ARG A 41 -6.12 3.55 5.72
C ARG A 41 -5.11 4.52 6.31
N THR A 42 -5.49 5.21 7.38
CA THR A 42 -4.56 6.02 8.19
C THR A 42 -4.18 5.28 9.46
N ILE A 43 -2.93 5.43 9.89
CA ILE A 43 -2.41 4.75 11.07
C ILE A 43 -1.17 5.48 11.61
N GLY A 44 -0.98 5.48 12.93
CA GLY A 44 0.25 5.96 13.53
C GLY A 44 1.47 5.13 13.09
N ARG A 45 2.60 5.78 12.83
CA ARG A 45 3.84 5.12 12.36
C ARG A 45 4.36 4.05 13.34
N ASP A 46 4.06 4.18 14.63
CA ASP A 46 4.47 3.29 15.72
C ASP A 46 3.39 2.26 16.12
N ASP A 47 2.27 2.21 15.41
CA ASP A 47 1.16 1.31 15.72
C ASP A 47 1.59 -0.17 15.60
N LYS A 48 1.23 -0.96 16.61
CA LYS A 48 1.59 -2.39 16.70
C LYS A 48 1.02 -3.22 15.53
N ARG A 49 -0.04 -2.78 14.88
CA ARG A 49 -0.61 -3.42 13.69
C ARG A 49 0.34 -3.39 12.49
N LEU A 50 1.35 -2.52 12.48
CA LEU A 50 2.39 -2.48 11.44
C LEU A 50 3.52 -3.51 11.62
N ARG A 51 3.54 -4.27 12.73
CA ARG A 51 4.56 -5.31 12.98
C ARG A 51 4.77 -6.29 11.82
N PRO A 52 3.73 -6.79 11.12
CA PRO A 52 3.90 -7.68 9.97
C PRO A 52 4.68 -7.04 8.81
N PHE A 53 4.75 -5.71 8.75
CA PHE A 53 5.40 -4.93 7.70
C PHE A 53 6.78 -4.40 8.11
N LYS A 54 7.23 -4.63 9.36
CA LYS A 54 8.45 -4.03 9.91
C LYS A 54 9.65 -4.12 8.97
N THR A 55 10.01 -5.32 8.52
CA THR A 55 11.19 -5.51 7.66
C THR A 55 11.08 -4.78 6.32
N PHE A 56 9.87 -4.65 5.77
CA PHE A 56 9.60 -3.93 4.52
C PHE A 56 9.74 -2.41 4.73
N LEU A 57 9.14 -1.93 5.81
CA LEU A 57 9.19 -0.52 6.19
C LEU A 57 10.62 -0.08 6.57
N ASP A 58 11.40 -0.96 7.18
CA ASP A 58 12.82 -0.71 7.51
C ASP A 58 13.70 -0.69 6.25
N SER A 59 13.39 -1.49 5.22
CA SER A 59 14.18 -1.51 3.99
C SER A 59 13.85 -0.34 3.06
N GLY A 60 12.63 0.19 3.10
CA GLY A 60 12.22 1.29 2.22
C GLY A 60 12.22 0.90 0.73
N GLU A 61 12.18 -0.40 0.44
CA GLU A 61 12.25 -0.96 -0.91
C GLU A 61 10.95 -1.71 -1.24
N PRO A 62 10.49 -1.70 -2.50
CA PRO A 62 9.30 -2.45 -2.90
C PRO A 62 9.47 -3.96 -2.65
N ARG A 63 8.36 -4.67 -2.42
CA ARG A 63 8.34 -6.13 -2.29
C ARG A 63 7.17 -6.74 -3.03
N CYS A 64 7.42 -7.85 -3.69
CA CYS A 64 6.39 -8.66 -4.33
C CYS A 64 6.47 -10.10 -3.84
N GLY A 65 5.33 -10.78 -3.82
CA GLY A 65 5.27 -12.21 -3.55
C GLY A 65 3.96 -12.63 -2.92
N ARG A 66 3.96 -13.88 -2.45
CA ARG A 66 2.85 -14.42 -1.65
C ARG A 66 2.65 -13.57 -0.39
N ILE A 67 1.41 -13.18 -0.17
CA ILE A 67 1.05 -12.39 1.02
C ILE A 67 0.86 -13.31 2.23
N ARG A 68 1.33 -12.87 3.40
CA ARG A 68 1.14 -13.59 4.67
C ARG A 68 -0.21 -13.23 5.30
N ASP A 69 -0.82 -14.18 6.02
CA ASP A 69 -2.14 -14.00 6.64
C ASP A 69 -2.25 -12.69 7.44
N ALA A 70 -1.29 -12.42 8.34
CA ALA A 70 -1.30 -11.20 9.17
C ALA A 70 -1.21 -9.89 8.36
N GLN A 71 -0.56 -9.90 7.18
CA GLN A 71 -0.52 -8.73 6.30
C GLN A 71 -1.83 -8.60 5.52
N ARG A 72 -2.37 -9.73 5.08
CA ARG A 72 -3.59 -9.84 4.31
C ARG A 72 -4.81 -9.38 5.08
N GLU A 73 -4.96 -9.84 6.33
CA GLU A 73 -6.01 -9.42 7.25
C GLU A 73 -5.98 -7.91 7.50
N PHE A 74 -4.78 -7.35 7.71
CA PHE A 74 -4.61 -5.91 7.92
C PHE A 74 -5.00 -5.08 6.69
N LEU A 75 -4.63 -5.55 5.50
CA LEU A 75 -4.84 -4.82 4.25
C LEU A 75 -6.26 -4.97 3.73
N PHE A 76 -6.75 -6.20 3.58
CA PHE A 76 -7.90 -6.50 2.74
C PHE A 76 -9.17 -6.91 3.50
N ALA A 77 -9.13 -6.97 4.83
CA ALA A 77 -10.29 -7.22 5.70
C ALA A 77 -11.19 -8.37 5.19
N ASP A 78 -12.42 -8.09 4.78
CA ASP A 78 -13.41 -9.08 4.32
C ASP A 78 -12.93 -9.89 3.09
N ASP A 79 -12.10 -9.30 2.25
CA ASP A 79 -11.58 -9.93 1.02
C ASP A 79 -10.22 -10.62 1.27
N ALA A 80 -9.77 -10.70 2.53
CA ALA A 80 -8.46 -11.23 2.87
C ALA A 80 -8.29 -12.66 2.36
N ASP A 81 -9.23 -13.56 2.64
CA ASP A 81 -9.04 -14.99 2.38
C ASP A 81 -8.79 -15.35 0.91
N ASP A 82 -9.25 -14.50 -0.01
CA ASP A 82 -9.09 -14.70 -1.45
C ASP A 82 -7.75 -14.20 -2.00
N MET A 83 -6.98 -13.39 -1.26
CA MET A 83 -5.74 -12.81 -1.78
C MET A 83 -4.57 -13.80 -1.72
N GLY A 84 -3.95 -14.05 -2.88
CA GLY A 84 -2.83 -14.98 -3.03
C GLY A 84 -1.46 -14.32 -3.06
N SER A 85 -1.36 -13.12 -3.66
CA SER A 85 -0.11 -12.37 -3.78
C SER A 85 -0.33 -10.86 -3.60
N ALA A 86 0.75 -10.13 -3.30
CA ALA A 86 0.71 -8.68 -3.22
C ALA A 86 2.05 -8.02 -3.62
N ALA A 87 1.95 -6.81 -4.15
CA ALA A 87 3.03 -5.84 -4.20
C ALA A 87 2.87 -4.81 -3.07
N LEU A 88 3.94 -4.60 -2.31
CA LEU A 88 4.08 -3.54 -1.31
C LEU A 88 5.05 -2.49 -1.85
N VAL A 89 4.61 -1.25 -1.88
CA VAL A 89 5.33 -0.13 -2.49
C VAL A 89 5.47 0.98 -1.45
N PRO A 90 6.69 1.31 -1.00
CA PRO A 90 6.91 2.37 -0.02
C PRO A 90 6.59 3.74 -0.65
N LEU A 91 6.09 4.68 0.14
CA LEU A 91 5.79 6.04 -0.31
C LEU A 91 6.77 7.05 0.28
N GLY A 92 7.46 7.75 -0.60
CA GLY A 92 8.52 8.69 -0.23
C GLY A 92 9.75 8.01 0.36
N GLU A 93 10.71 8.83 0.76
CA GLU A 93 11.99 8.36 1.29
C GLU A 93 11.79 7.46 2.51
N ASN A 94 12.35 6.24 2.49
CA ASN A 94 12.23 5.26 3.58
C ASN A 94 10.78 4.97 4.03
N ALA A 95 9.83 5.02 3.10
CA ALA A 95 8.40 4.87 3.38
C ALA A 95 7.85 5.93 4.36
N ALA A 96 8.45 7.11 4.46
CA ALA A 96 8.07 8.12 5.45
C ALA A 96 6.60 8.56 5.35
N ALA A 97 6.00 8.56 4.16
CA ALA A 97 4.59 8.92 4.00
C ALA A 97 3.63 7.75 4.25
N GLY A 98 4.12 6.51 4.14
CA GLY A 98 3.27 5.32 4.14
C GLY A 98 3.70 4.28 3.12
N PHE A 99 2.75 3.46 2.68
CA PHE A 99 2.95 2.48 1.63
C PHE A 99 1.64 2.19 0.87
N LEU A 100 1.77 1.82 -0.40
CA LEU A 100 0.70 1.27 -1.20
C LEU A 100 0.82 -0.26 -1.20
N ALA A 101 -0.31 -0.94 -0.99
CA ALA A 101 -0.44 -2.37 -1.19
C ALA A 101 -1.37 -2.64 -2.38
N ILE A 102 -0.95 -3.53 -3.27
CA ILE A 102 -1.74 -3.98 -4.43
C ILE A 102 -1.85 -5.50 -4.33
N GLY A 103 -3.06 -6.02 -4.23
CA GLY A 103 -3.37 -7.43 -4.03
C GLY A 103 -3.96 -8.09 -5.28
N SER A 104 -3.61 -9.36 -5.48
CA SER A 104 -4.25 -10.22 -6.46
C SER A 104 -4.64 -11.56 -5.85
N ARG A 105 -5.75 -12.12 -6.32
CA ARG A 105 -6.20 -13.48 -6.01
C ARG A 105 -5.29 -14.54 -6.60
N ASP A 106 -4.61 -14.22 -7.71
CA ASP A 106 -3.58 -15.08 -8.27
C ASP A 106 -2.32 -14.98 -7.41
N ALA A 107 -1.90 -16.13 -6.86
CA ALA A 107 -0.75 -16.21 -5.97
C ALA A 107 0.61 -16.06 -6.68
N ASP A 108 0.64 -16.14 -8.00
CA ASP A 108 1.84 -16.02 -8.82
C ASP A 108 1.90 -14.70 -9.59
N TYR A 109 0.86 -13.86 -9.53
CA TYR A 109 0.79 -12.58 -10.24
C TYR A 109 1.85 -11.58 -9.76
N PHE A 110 1.85 -11.23 -8.47
CA PHE A 110 2.90 -10.41 -7.88
C PHE A 110 4.07 -11.28 -7.46
N ASN A 111 5.08 -11.33 -8.32
CA ASN A 111 6.30 -12.11 -8.11
C ASN A 111 7.57 -11.25 -8.33
N PRO A 112 8.75 -11.73 -7.92
CA PRO A 112 9.99 -10.96 -8.04
C PRO A 112 10.45 -10.64 -9.47
N THR A 113 9.85 -11.23 -10.51
CA THR A 113 10.13 -10.90 -11.92
C THR A 113 9.45 -9.59 -12.34
N MET A 114 8.49 -9.09 -11.55
CA MET A 114 7.89 -7.79 -11.77
C MET A 114 8.94 -6.67 -11.62
N SER A 115 8.81 -5.59 -12.40
CA SER A 115 9.76 -4.49 -12.40
C SER A 115 9.74 -3.72 -11.07
N MET A 116 10.64 -4.09 -10.16
CA MET A 116 10.78 -3.45 -8.85
C MET A 116 11.16 -1.97 -8.96
N ASP A 117 11.95 -1.61 -9.99
CA ASP A 117 12.30 -0.23 -10.30
C ASP A 117 11.08 0.61 -10.67
N PHE A 118 10.14 0.03 -11.42
CA PHE A 118 8.90 0.72 -11.77
C PHE A 118 8.04 0.96 -10.52
N LEU A 119 7.93 -0.05 -9.65
CA LEU A 119 7.20 0.07 -8.38
C LEU A 119 7.84 1.13 -7.48
N ALA A 120 9.17 1.17 -7.36
CA ALA A 120 9.88 2.20 -6.60
C ALA A 120 9.55 3.61 -7.12
N ARG A 121 9.65 3.81 -8.44
CA ARG A 121 9.32 5.11 -9.07
C ARG A 121 7.86 5.51 -8.86
N LEU A 122 6.93 4.55 -8.91
CA LEU A 122 5.52 4.80 -8.60
C LEU A 122 5.38 5.28 -7.15
N GLY A 123 6.06 4.61 -6.22
CA GLY A 123 6.08 4.99 -4.80
C GLY A 123 6.60 6.40 -4.56
N ASP A 124 7.69 6.77 -5.23
CA ASP A 124 8.26 8.12 -5.17
C ASP A 124 7.28 9.17 -5.70
N LEU A 125 6.67 8.92 -6.86
CA LEU A 125 5.71 9.84 -7.47
C LEU A 125 4.47 10.04 -6.59
N LEU A 126 3.92 8.95 -6.04
CA LEU A 126 2.78 9.02 -5.12
C LEU A 126 3.16 9.72 -3.82
N GLY A 127 4.33 9.42 -3.25
CA GLY A 127 4.85 10.08 -2.05
C GLY A 127 4.99 11.59 -2.25
N CYS A 128 5.61 12.02 -3.35
CA CYS A 128 5.72 13.43 -3.72
C CYS A 128 4.35 14.10 -3.91
N ALA A 129 3.42 13.45 -4.63
CA ALA A 129 2.09 14.01 -4.85
C ALA A 129 1.30 14.19 -3.54
N LEU A 130 1.49 13.31 -2.58
CA LEU A 130 0.84 13.37 -1.27
C LEU A 130 1.51 14.40 -0.33
N ALA A 131 2.82 14.65 -0.49
CA ALA A 131 3.56 15.62 0.31
C ALA A 131 3.28 17.09 -0.05
N VAL A 132 2.71 17.37 -1.21
CA VAL A 132 2.35 18.74 -1.67
C VAL A 132 0.95 19.15 -1.16
N ARG A 133 0.53 18.65 0.01
CA ARG A 133 -0.77 18.97 0.61
C ARG A 133 -0.67 20.08 1.65
#